data_AF-A0A1Y0IPH1-F1
#
_entry.id   AF-A0A1Y0IPH1-F1
#
_cell.length_a   1.000
_cell.length_b   1.000
_cell.length_c   1.000
_cell.angle_alpha   90.00
_cell.angle_beta   90.00
_cell.angle_gamma   90.00
#
_symmetry.space_group_name_H-M   'P 1'
#
loop_
_entity.id
_entity.type
_entity.pdbx_description
1 polymer ?
#
loop_
_entity_poly.entity_id
_entity_poly.type
_entity_poly.pdbx_seq_one_letter_code
_entity_poly.pdbx_strand_id
1 'polypeptide(L)'
;MKMGSPLWKFRYQTRRNPWLILIPLLLAIILFAASCALIGGGEESETKTVGQSVVDGWLYGGFDSSGNLIFRQGDQVVLLPQGSKEVKLNGETVRIQSATPNTLELQTDATSAATPFTVPAAVWWALGTGVFGYVLGRLHPTKPSASALPARPSIPRWKPRRWSR
;
A
#
# COMPACT_ATOMS: atom_id res chain seq x y z
N MET A 1 13.11 4.58 46.50
CA MET A 1 13.15 3.36 45.67
C MET A 1 13.53 3.76 44.25
N LYS A 2 14.67 3.28 43.72
CA LYS A 2 15.11 3.57 42.34
C LYS A 2 14.42 2.61 41.38
N MET A 3 13.42 3.09 40.64
CA MET A 3 12.84 2.35 39.50
C MET A 3 13.87 2.34 38.36
N GLY A 4 14.57 1.22 38.19
CA GLY A 4 15.44 1.00 37.04
C GLY A 4 14.62 1.03 35.76
N SER A 5 15.08 1.81 34.77
CA SER A 5 14.30 2.06 33.56
C SER A 5 14.07 0.75 32.77
N PRO A 6 12.86 0.55 32.22
CA PRO A 6 12.50 -0.67 31.49
C PRO A 6 13.29 -0.88 30.19
N LEU A 7 14.03 0.14 29.73
CA LEU A 7 14.83 0.13 28.51
C LEU A 7 15.97 -0.91 28.53
N TRP A 8 16.48 -1.29 29.71
CA TRP A 8 17.59 -2.24 29.79
C TRP A 8 17.18 -3.67 29.39
N LYS A 9 15.92 -4.06 29.64
CA LYS A 9 15.38 -5.36 29.21
C LYS A 9 15.27 -5.46 27.70
N PHE A 10 14.96 -4.36 27.03
CA PHE A 10 14.81 -4.30 25.58
C PHE A 10 16.14 -4.54 24.83
N ARG A 11 17.25 -4.03 25.37
CA ARG A 11 18.61 -4.27 24.83
C ARG A 11 19.08 -5.71 24.98
N TYR A 12 18.65 -6.41 26.02
CA TYR A 12 19.07 -7.79 26.26
C TYR A 12 18.31 -8.79 25.37
N GLN A 13 17.02 -8.53 25.12
CA GLN A 13 16.19 -9.41 24.28
C GLN A 13 16.52 -9.29 22.78
N THR A 14 16.88 -8.10 22.30
CA THR A 14 17.28 -7.88 20.89
C THR A 14 18.56 -8.62 20.50
N ARG A 15 19.47 -8.91 21.45
CA ARG A 15 20.69 -9.70 21.20
C ARG A 15 20.43 -11.20 21.00
N ARG A 16 19.37 -11.77 21.59
CA ARG A 16 19.10 -13.21 21.49
C ARG A 16 18.26 -13.59 20.27
N ASN A 17 17.41 -12.68 19.80
CA ASN A 17 16.49 -12.94 18.70
C ASN A 17 16.59 -11.83 17.65
N PRO A 18 17.59 -11.87 16.74
CA PRO A 18 17.76 -10.86 15.68
C PRO A 18 16.55 -10.75 14.76
N TRP A 19 15.77 -11.84 14.65
CA TRP A 19 14.49 -11.91 13.94
C TRP A 19 13.47 -10.85 14.37
N LEU A 20 13.51 -10.39 15.62
CA LEU A 20 12.60 -9.35 16.13
C LEU A 20 12.84 -7.98 15.47
N ILE A 21 14.04 -7.74 14.92
CA ILE A 21 14.38 -6.50 14.20
C ILE A 21 14.15 -6.67 12.71
N LEU A 22 14.41 -7.87 12.17
CA LEU A 22 14.26 -8.16 10.75
C LEU A 22 12.81 -8.05 10.27
N ILE A 23 11.84 -8.55 11.02
CA ILE A 23 10.42 -8.51 10.63
C ILE A 23 9.91 -7.07 10.43
N PRO A 24 10.02 -6.14 11.40
CA PRO A 24 9.56 -4.77 11.20
C PRO A 24 10.38 -4.02 10.14
N LEU A 25 11.67 -4.31 10.00
CA LEU A 25 12.51 -3.74 8.96
C LEU A 25 12.05 -4.16 7.56
N LEU A 26 11.79 -5.45 7.37
CA LEU A 26 11.32 -6.00 6.09
C LEU A 26 9.93 -5.46 5.74
N LEU A 27 9.06 -5.31 6.73
CA LEU A 27 7.73 -4.72 6.55
C LEU A 27 7.81 -3.23 6.18
N ALA A 28 8.74 -2.48 6.77
CA ALA A 28 9.02 -1.09 6.40
C ALA A 28 9.57 -0.96 4.97
N ILE A 29 10.46 -1.88 4.55
CA ILE A 29 10.98 -1.91 3.18
C ILE A 29 9.86 -2.18 2.17
N ILE A 30 8.97 -3.13 2.45
CA ILE A 30 7.81 -3.43 1.58
C ILE A 30 6.88 -2.22 1.48
N LEU A 31 6.56 -1.57 2.60
CA LEU A 31 5.74 -0.36 2.62
C LEU A 31 6.38 0.78 1.82
N PHE A 32 7.70 0.95 1.96
CA PHE A 32 8.45 1.96 1.22
C PHE A 32 8.45 1.67 -0.28
N ALA A 33 8.74 0.43 -0.69
CA ALA A 33 8.72 0.02 -2.09
C ALA A 33 7.32 0.16 -2.72
N ALA A 34 6.26 -0.22 -1.99
CA ALA A 34 4.88 -0.03 -2.45
C ALA A 34 4.51 1.45 -2.60
N SER A 35 5.01 2.31 -1.70
CA SER A 35 4.80 3.76 -1.79
C SER A 35 5.54 4.36 -2.99
N CYS A 36 6.75 3.88 -3.30
CA CYS A 36 7.48 4.28 -4.50
C CYS A 36 6.78 3.82 -5.78
N ALA A 37 6.22 2.61 -5.80
CA ALA A 37 5.49 2.09 -6.96
C ALA A 37 4.20 2.87 -7.26
N LEU A 38 3.53 3.39 -6.23
CA LEU A 38 2.32 4.21 -6.38
C LEU A 38 2.59 5.63 -6.90
N ILE A 39 3.78 6.18 -6.64
CA ILE A 39 4.17 7.52 -7.10
C ILE A 39 4.79 7.48 -8.51
N GLY A 40 5.33 6.33 -8.92
CA GLY A 40 5.99 6.12 -10.22
C GLY A 40 5.07 5.68 -11.36
N GLY A 41 3.77 5.94 -11.28
CA GLY A 41 2.85 5.76 -12.42
C GLY A 41 3.22 6.75 -13.52
N GLY A 42 4.09 6.32 -14.44
CA GLY A 42 4.55 7.13 -15.55
C GLY A 42 3.37 7.58 -16.41
N GLU A 43 3.38 8.86 -16.79
CA GLU A 43 2.49 9.37 -17.82
C GLU A 43 2.77 8.56 -19.11
N GLU A 44 1.89 7.63 -19.44
CA GLU A 44 1.96 6.91 -20.70
C GLU A 44 1.56 7.87 -21.82
N SER A 45 2.55 8.38 -22.56
CA SER A 45 2.30 9.19 -23.74
C SER A 45 2.03 8.29 -24.94
N GLU A 46 0.90 8.52 -25.61
CA GLU A 46 0.57 7.81 -26.83
C GLU A 46 1.11 8.59 -28.03
N THR A 47 1.95 7.95 -28.85
CA THR A 47 2.48 8.52 -30.08
C THR A 47 1.60 8.14 -31.27
N LYS A 48 1.07 9.15 -31.96
CA LYS A 48 0.31 8.99 -33.21
C LYS A 48 1.10 9.59 -34.37
N THR A 49 1.04 8.96 -35.55
CA THR A 49 1.62 9.49 -36.78
C THR A 49 0.57 10.17 -37.66
N VAL A 50 1.01 10.94 -38.66
CA VAL A 50 0.10 11.58 -39.63
C VAL A 50 -0.76 10.52 -40.33
N GLY A 51 -2.07 10.76 -40.38
CA GLY A 51 -3.07 9.86 -40.93
C GLY A 51 -3.59 8.83 -39.94
N GLN A 52 -3.08 8.79 -38.71
CA GLN A 52 -3.64 7.93 -37.65
C GLN A 52 -4.79 8.60 -36.91
N SER A 53 -5.72 7.77 -36.47
CA SER A 53 -6.83 8.20 -35.62
C SER A 53 -6.32 8.57 -34.22
N VAL A 54 -6.69 9.78 -33.81
CA VAL A 54 -6.46 10.39 -32.51
C VAL A 54 -7.63 10.03 -31.59
N VAL A 55 -8.84 10.49 -31.91
CA VAL A 55 -10.07 10.24 -31.14
C VAL A 55 -11.25 10.11 -32.10
N ASP A 56 -12.08 9.08 -31.94
CA ASP A 56 -13.35 8.89 -32.69
C ASP A 56 -13.26 9.13 -34.21
N GLY A 57 -12.16 8.73 -34.84
CA GLY A 57 -11.94 8.89 -36.28
C GLY A 57 -11.41 10.26 -36.71
N TRP A 58 -11.08 11.16 -35.77
CA TRP A 58 -10.25 12.33 -36.05
C TRP A 58 -8.83 11.90 -36.39
N LEU A 59 -8.37 12.26 -37.58
CA LEU A 59 -7.05 11.94 -38.09
C LEU A 59 -6.09 13.10 -37.82
N TYR A 60 -4.88 12.78 -37.38
CA TYR A 60 -3.81 13.75 -37.29
C TYR A 60 -3.30 14.11 -38.71
N GLY A 61 -3.43 15.38 -39.09
CA GLY A 61 -3.06 15.88 -40.42
C GLY A 61 -1.67 16.50 -40.53
N GLY A 62 -0.90 16.54 -39.43
CA GLY A 62 0.39 17.21 -39.39
C GLY A 62 0.24 18.72 -39.13
N PHE A 63 1.12 19.49 -39.77
CA PHE A 63 1.16 20.95 -39.68
C PHE A 63 0.84 21.59 -41.04
N ASP A 64 0.11 22.71 -41.01
CA ASP A 64 -0.10 23.53 -42.20
C ASP A 64 1.13 24.41 -42.52
N SER A 65 1.08 25.14 -43.64
CA SER A 65 2.14 26.07 -44.03
C SER A 65 2.33 27.24 -43.07
N SER A 66 1.38 27.48 -42.17
CA SER A 66 1.40 28.52 -41.14
C SER A 66 1.87 27.99 -39.78
N GLY A 67 2.18 26.69 -39.67
CA GLY A 67 2.58 26.05 -38.41
C GLY A 67 1.42 25.66 -37.49
N ASN A 68 0.18 25.67 -37.97
CA ASN A 68 -0.96 25.17 -37.21
C ASN A 68 -1.08 23.65 -37.32
N LEU A 69 -1.44 23.02 -36.22
CA LEU A 69 -1.82 21.62 -36.13
C LEU A 69 -3.14 21.38 -36.84
N ILE A 70 -3.21 20.32 -37.64
CA ILE A 70 -4.41 19.96 -38.41
C ILE A 70 -5.01 18.68 -37.85
N PHE A 71 -6.30 18.69 -37.54
CA PHE A 71 -7.10 17.50 -37.28
C PHE A 71 -8.21 17.41 -38.33
N ARG A 72 -8.44 16.23 -38.89
CA ARG A 72 -9.45 16.01 -39.95
C ARG A 72 -10.40 14.88 -39.60
N GLN A 73 -11.70 15.08 -39.83
CA GLN A 73 -12.70 14.03 -39.73
C GLN A 73 -13.71 14.20 -40.87
N GLY A 74 -13.57 13.39 -41.92
CA GLY A 74 -14.35 13.57 -43.15
C GLY A 74 -14.13 14.97 -43.74
N ASP A 75 -15.20 15.75 -43.86
CA ASP A 75 -15.17 17.12 -44.39
C ASP A 75 -14.84 18.19 -43.33
N GLN A 76 -14.76 17.80 -42.06
CA GLN A 76 -14.44 18.74 -40.97
C GLN A 76 -12.93 18.83 -40.76
N VAL A 77 -12.44 20.06 -40.60
CA VAL A 77 -11.04 20.37 -40.32
C VAL A 77 -10.98 21.31 -39.13
N VAL A 78 -10.21 20.92 -38.12
CA VAL A 78 -9.91 21.76 -36.96
C VAL A 78 -8.43 22.14 -37.03
N LEU A 79 -8.18 23.45 -36.98
CA LEU A 79 -6.83 24.02 -36.97
C LEU A 79 -6.51 24.52 -35.58
N LEU A 80 -5.37 24.10 -35.04
CA LEU A 80 -4.88 24.54 -33.75
C LEU A 80 -3.60 25.34 -33.91
N PRO A 81 -3.52 26.54 -33.28
CA PRO A 81 -2.28 27.30 -33.24
C PRO A 81 -1.12 26.48 -32.67
N GLN A 82 0.08 26.71 -33.19
CA GLN A 82 1.30 26.10 -32.69
C GLN A 82 1.45 26.37 -31.18
N GLY A 83 1.69 25.32 -30.40
CA GLY A 83 1.84 25.40 -28.94
C GLY A 83 0.53 25.28 -28.15
N SER A 84 -0.61 25.05 -28.82
CA SER A 84 -1.84 24.66 -28.14
C SER A 84 -1.67 23.29 -27.47
N LYS A 85 -2.04 23.21 -26.18
CA LYS A 85 -1.89 21.98 -25.37
C LYS A 85 -3.16 21.16 -25.26
N GLU A 86 -4.31 21.73 -25.62
CA GLU A 86 -5.60 21.08 -25.47
C GLU A 86 -6.47 21.36 -26.69
N VAL A 87 -7.18 20.33 -27.16
CA VAL A 87 -8.17 20.43 -28.22
C VAL A 87 -9.43 19.70 -27.81
N LYS A 88 -10.60 20.28 -28.11
CA LYS A 88 -11.87 19.60 -27.93
C LYS A 88 -12.34 19.03 -29.27
N LEU A 89 -12.29 17.70 -29.41
CA LEU A 89 -12.71 16.96 -30.60
C LEU A 89 -13.95 16.13 -30.24
N ASN A 90 -15.07 16.35 -30.93
CA ASN A 90 -16.35 15.65 -30.67
C ASN A 90 -16.85 15.65 -29.21
N GLY A 91 -16.45 16.65 -28.41
CA GLY A 91 -16.83 16.74 -27.00
C GLY A 91 -15.79 16.19 -26.03
N GLU A 92 -14.81 15.42 -26.54
CA GLU A 92 -13.68 14.90 -25.77
C GLU A 92 -12.51 15.91 -25.79
N THR A 93 -11.91 16.14 -24.64
CA THR A 93 -10.73 17.01 -24.51
C THR A 93 -9.48 16.17 -24.65
N VAL A 94 -8.75 16.36 -25.74
CA VAL A 94 -7.48 15.71 -26.01
C VAL A 94 -6.34 16.62 -25.57
N ARG A 95 -5.45 16.10 -24.73
CA ARG A 95 -4.25 16.80 -24.28
C ARG A 95 -3.05 16.44 -25.15
N ILE A 96 -2.41 17.45 -25.68
CA ILE A 96 -1.25 17.35 -26.56
C ILE A 96 -0.02 17.68 -25.72
N GLN A 97 0.86 16.69 -25.56
CA GLN A 97 2.13 16.85 -24.84
C GLN A 97 3.15 17.54 -25.75
N SER A 98 3.30 17.01 -26.97
CA SER A 98 4.18 17.57 -27.98
C SER A 98 3.65 17.23 -29.37
N ALA A 99 4.07 18.02 -30.36
CA ALA A 99 3.75 17.73 -31.75
C ALA A 99 4.90 18.14 -32.67
N THR A 100 5.22 17.25 -33.60
CA THR A 100 6.18 17.46 -34.68
C THR A 100 5.48 17.31 -36.03
N PRO A 101 6.08 17.76 -37.15
CA PRO A 101 5.48 17.66 -38.49
C PRO A 101 4.88 16.28 -38.83
N ASN A 102 5.44 15.21 -38.26
CA ASN A 102 5.08 13.83 -38.58
C ASN A 102 4.46 13.05 -37.41
N THR A 103 4.66 13.50 -36.17
CA THR A 103 4.22 12.78 -34.97
C THR A 103 3.47 13.70 -34.01
N LEU A 104 2.50 13.13 -33.32
CA LEU A 104 1.72 13.76 -32.28
C LEU A 104 1.87 12.92 -31.02
N GLU A 105 2.33 13.54 -29.94
CA GLU A 105 2.40 12.93 -28.62
C GLU A 105 1.20 13.40 -27.80
N LEU A 106 0.31 12.45 -27.53
CA LEU A 106 -0.86 12.65 -26.72
C LEU A 106 -0.52 12.31 -25.28
N GLN A 107 -0.92 13.17 -24.36
CA GLN A 107 -0.90 12.83 -22.96
C GLN A 107 -2.13 11.94 -22.72
N THR A 108 -1.90 10.64 -22.58
CA THR A 108 -2.94 9.77 -22.05
C THR A 108 -2.99 10.10 -20.57
N ASP A 109 -4.07 10.74 -20.12
CA ASP A 109 -4.41 10.69 -18.70
C ASP A 109 -4.61 9.20 -18.45
N ALA A 110 -3.56 8.55 -17.92
CA ALA A 110 -3.66 7.20 -17.42
C ALA A 110 -4.67 7.28 -16.28
N THR A 111 -5.95 7.19 -16.63
CA THR A 111 -6.98 6.53 -15.84
C THR A 111 -6.61 5.04 -15.86
N SER A 112 -5.38 4.73 -15.42
CA SER A 112 -5.26 3.75 -14.37
C SER A 112 -6.32 4.20 -13.38
N ALA A 113 -7.44 3.49 -13.40
CA ALA A 113 -8.09 3.15 -12.16
C ALA A 113 -6.98 2.51 -11.30
N ALA A 114 -6.15 3.36 -10.68
CA ALA A 114 -5.81 3.19 -9.31
C ALA A 114 -7.19 3.18 -8.65
N THR A 115 -7.85 2.02 -8.68
CA THR A 115 -8.64 1.61 -7.54
C THR A 115 -7.67 1.84 -6.40
N PRO A 116 -7.83 2.90 -5.58
CA PRO A 116 -7.09 2.91 -4.35
C PRO A 116 -7.52 1.60 -3.73
N PHE A 117 -6.60 0.66 -3.56
CA PHE A 117 -6.82 -0.39 -2.59
C PHE A 117 -6.82 0.37 -1.27
N THR A 118 -7.96 0.98 -0.94
CA THR A 118 -8.29 1.53 0.35
C THR A 118 -8.37 0.30 1.22
N VAL A 119 -7.20 -0.14 1.69
CA VAL A 119 -7.09 -1.20 2.68
C VAL A 119 -8.03 -0.78 3.80
N PRO A 120 -9.16 -1.49 4.01
CA PRO A 120 -10.17 -1.05 4.94
C PRO A 120 -9.50 -0.81 6.29
N ALA A 121 -9.88 0.25 7.00
CA ALA A 121 -9.31 0.54 8.32
C ALA A 121 -9.32 -0.72 9.23
N ALA A 122 -10.29 -1.62 9.04
CA ALA A 122 -10.35 -2.92 9.70
C ALA A 122 -9.09 -3.79 9.53
N VAL A 123 -8.44 -3.77 8.37
CA VAL A 123 -7.18 -4.51 8.12
C VAL A 123 -6.01 -3.86 8.87
N TRP A 124 -5.98 -2.53 8.95
CA TRP A 124 -5.02 -1.80 9.79
C TRP A 124 -5.21 -2.11 11.28
N TRP A 125 -6.47 -2.19 11.74
CA TRP A 125 -6.80 -2.61 13.10
C TRP A 125 -6.42 -4.07 13.36
N ALA A 126 -6.63 -4.98 12.40
CA ALA A 126 -6.28 -6.40 12.54
C ALA A 126 -4.76 -6.62 12.62
N LEU A 127 -3.98 -5.93 11.77
CA LEU A 127 -2.52 -5.96 11.83
C LEU A 127 -1.98 -5.28 13.10
N GLY A 128 -2.54 -4.13 13.47
CA GLY A 128 -2.16 -3.40 14.68
C GLY A 128 -2.44 -4.19 15.96
N THR A 129 -3.64 -4.76 16.10
CA THR A 129 -4.04 -5.51 17.30
C THR A 129 -3.37 -6.88 17.40
N GLY A 130 -3.11 -7.56 16.28
CA GLY A 130 -2.38 -8.83 16.27
C GLY A 130 -0.93 -8.68 16.75
N VAL A 131 -0.23 -7.65 16.26
CA VAL A 131 1.16 -7.37 16.68
C VAL A 131 1.20 -6.86 18.13
N PHE A 132 0.29 -5.98 18.54
CA PHE A 132 0.25 -5.47 19.91
C PHE A 132 -0.15 -6.54 20.93
N GLY A 133 -1.11 -7.41 20.58
CA GLY A 133 -1.53 -8.56 21.40
C GLY A 133 -0.45 -9.63 21.54
N TYR A 134 0.30 -9.92 20.47
CA TYR A 134 1.43 -10.85 20.52
C TYR A 134 2.59 -10.32 21.39
N VAL A 135 2.87 -9.00 21.33
CA VAL A 135 3.90 -8.36 22.15
C VAL A 135 3.46 -8.28 23.63
N LEU A 136 2.20 -7.93 23.93
CA LEU A 136 1.69 -7.97 25.31
C LEU A 136 1.63 -9.39 25.88
N GLY A 137 1.23 -10.37 25.07
CA GLY A 137 1.15 -11.79 25.47
C GLY A 137 2.52 -12.39 25.81
N ARG A 138 3.61 -11.89 25.21
CA ARG A 138 4.98 -12.28 25.59
C ARG A 138 5.57 -11.50 26.76
N LEU A 139 5.02 -10.32 27.09
CA LEU A 139 5.48 -9.50 28.22
C LEU A 139 4.85 -9.89 29.55
N HIS A 140 3.71 -10.59 29.50
CA HIS A 140 3.20 -11.34 30.63
C HIS A 140 3.52 -12.83 30.46
N PRO A 141 4.70 -13.31 30.91
CA PRO A 141 4.75 -14.69 31.34
C PRO A 141 3.71 -14.77 32.45
N THR A 142 2.56 -15.39 32.15
CA THR A 142 1.68 -15.90 33.19
C THR A 142 2.57 -16.78 34.04
N LYS A 143 3.04 -16.24 35.17
CA LYS A 143 3.50 -17.07 36.27
C LYS A 143 2.40 -18.11 36.42
N PRO A 144 2.66 -19.42 36.28
CA PRO A 144 1.70 -20.37 36.80
C PRO A 144 1.49 -19.93 38.24
N SER A 145 0.25 -19.54 38.57
CA SER A 145 -0.09 -19.09 39.90
C SER A 145 0.10 -20.30 40.81
N ALA A 146 1.31 -20.40 41.35
CA ALA A 146 1.67 -21.25 42.45
C ALA A 146 0.97 -20.69 43.70
N SER A 147 -0.35 -20.86 43.74
CA SER A 147 -1.20 -20.50 44.86
C SER A 147 -2.47 -21.35 44.83
N ALA A 148 -2.29 -22.66 44.78
CA ALA A 148 -3.22 -23.61 45.36
C ALA A 148 -2.38 -24.51 46.27
N LEU A 149 -2.20 -24.05 47.51
CA LEU A 149 -1.69 -24.86 48.61
C LEU A 149 -2.54 -26.15 48.74
N PRO A 150 -1.92 -27.22 49.26
CA PRO A 150 -2.29 -28.59 48.96
C PRO A 150 -3.62 -28.99 49.59
N ALA A 151 -4.40 -29.78 48.85
CA ALA A 151 -5.43 -30.60 49.46
C ALA A 151 -4.75 -31.53 50.48
N ARG A 152 -4.95 -31.17 51.75
CA ARG A 152 -4.58 -31.90 52.97
C ARG A 152 -4.97 -33.37 52.80
N PRO A 153 -4.03 -34.34 52.83
CA PRO A 153 -4.42 -35.74 52.91
C PRO A 153 -5.12 -35.94 54.27
N SER A 154 -6.39 -36.33 54.21
CA SER A 154 -7.18 -36.72 55.37
C SER A 154 -6.45 -37.85 56.10
N ILE A 155 -5.97 -37.56 57.30
CA ILE A 155 -5.42 -38.57 58.22
C ILE A 155 -6.54 -39.61 58.46
N PRO A 156 -6.31 -40.91 58.19
CA PRO A 156 -7.28 -41.93 58.55
C PRO A 156 -7.39 -41.97 60.08
N ARG A 157 -8.60 -41.70 60.57
CA ARG A 157 -8.95 -41.74 61.99
C ARG A 157 -8.93 -43.19 62.46
N TRP A 158 -7.80 -43.64 62.97
CA TRP A 158 -7.66 -44.94 63.62
C TRP A 158 -8.63 -45.00 64.82
N LYS A 159 -9.66 -45.85 64.72
CA LYS A 159 -10.48 -46.23 65.88
C LYS A 159 -9.68 -47.25 66.70
N PRO A 160 -9.45 -47.03 68.01
CA PRO A 160 -8.89 -48.08 68.85
C PRO A 160 -9.94 -49.19 69.00
N ARG A 161 -9.62 -50.37 68.45
CA ARG A 161 -10.40 -51.60 68.64
C ARG A 161 -10.14 -52.10 70.06
N ARG A 162 -11.08 -51.89 70.97
CA ARG A 162 -11.08 -52.52 72.29
C ARG A 162 -11.21 -54.03 72.09
N TRP A 163 -10.23 -54.78 72.56
CA TRP A 163 -10.38 -56.22 72.79
C TRP A 163 -10.91 -56.42 74.21
N SER A 164 -11.87 -57.34 74.35
CA SER A 164 -12.46 -57.73 75.62
C SER A 164 -11.58 -58.76 76.32
N ARG A 165 -11.24 -58.45 77.59
CA ARG A 165 -10.69 -59.27 78.68
C ARG A 165 -9.85 -60.50 78.33
#